data_AF-A0A498REU3-F1
#
_entry.id   AF-A0A498REU3-F1
#
_cell.length_a   1.000
_cell.length_b   1.000
_cell.length_c   1.000
_cell.angle_alpha   90.00
_cell.angle_beta   90.00
_cell.angle_gamma   90.00
#
_symmetry.space_group_name_H-M   'P 1'
#
loop_
_entity.id
_entity.type
_entity.pdbx_description
1 polymer ?
#
loop_
_entity_poly.entity_id
_entity_poly.type
_entity_poly.pdbx_seq_one_letter_code
_entity_poly.pdbx_strand_id
1 'polypeptide(L)'
;MDDKDERKADRDCIHVHLYQTEVEPADPCYCHQHVLAGVSLPAYRKDSSHVHCLKGRTTFFVDADGQHGHWHWYEVVTDCAVDLNDGWHVHYYCGKTSVNDGHCHIFQGSVCLAPDLLLGKDFAGDDDDPDDDDYVEPKTKKKHKRDDQDEVE
;
A
#
# COMPACT_ATOMS: atom_id res chain seq x y z
N MET A 1 -18.05 -17.27 -32.97
CA MET A 1 -17.29 -17.57 -31.74
C MET A 1 -16.04 -16.73 -31.79
N ASP A 2 -15.66 -16.23 -30.62
CA ASP A 2 -14.36 -15.66 -30.29
C ASP A 2 -14.03 -14.29 -30.89
N ASP A 3 -14.08 -13.26 -30.03
CA ASP A 3 -12.91 -12.45 -29.62
C ASP A 3 -13.33 -11.24 -28.75
N LYS A 4 -14.30 -11.44 -27.84
CA LYS A 4 -14.74 -10.36 -26.92
C LYS A 4 -13.84 -10.34 -25.69
N ASP A 5 -12.78 -9.56 -25.84
CA ASP A 5 -12.26 -8.65 -24.82
C ASP A 5 -11.64 -9.31 -23.58
N GLU A 6 -10.51 -9.98 -23.79
CA GLU A 6 -9.54 -10.32 -22.73
C GLU A 6 -8.98 -9.08 -21.98
N ARG A 7 -9.42 -7.85 -22.30
CA ARG A 7 -9.07 -6.61 -21.56
C ARG A 7 -9.95 -6.33 -20.35
N LYS A 8 -10.79 -7.28 -19.93
CA LYS A 8 -11.35 -7.32 -18.56
C LYS A 8 -10.42 -7.99 -17.54
N ALA A 9 -9.14 -8.14 -17.87
CA ALA A 9 -8.14 -8.57 -16.91
C ALA A 9 -7.82 -7.45 -15.90
N ASP A 10 -8.21 -7.69 -14.65
CA ASP A 10 -7.49 -7.26 -13.45
C ASP A 10 -7.69 -5.82 -12.96
N ARG A 11 -8.96 -5.37 -12.89
CA ARG A 11 -9.29 -4.15 -12.13
C ARG A 11 -8.96 -4.29 -10.65
N ASP A 12 -9.06 -5.49 -10.08
CA ASP A 12 -8.69 -5.80 -8.69
C ASP A 12 -7.18 -5.67 -8.40
N CYS A 13 -6.35 -5.46 -9.42
CA CYS A 13 -4.90 -5.24 -9.26
C CYS A 13 -4.46 -3.77 -9.41
N ILE A 14 -5.38 -2.80 -9.30
CA ILE A 14 -5.05 -1.37 -9.42
C ILE A 14 -5.58 -0.58 -8.21
N HIS A 15 -5.22 -1.00 -7.00
CA HIS A 15 -5.48 -0.24 -5.79
C HIS A 15 -4.34 -0.38 -4.77
N VAL A 16 -4.51 0.33 -3.66
CA VAL A 16 -3.59 0.40 -2.53
C VAL A 16 -4.39 0.39 -1.23
N HIS A 17 -3.76 0.00 -0.13
CA HIS A 17 -4.35 0.07 1.19
C HIS A 17 -3.54 0.97 2.13
N LEU A 18 -4.23 1.66 3.03
CA LEU A 18 -3.58 2.25 4.20
C LEU A 18 -3.23 1.16 5.21
N TYR A 19 -2.20 1.39 6.01
CA TYR A 19 -1.88 0.51 7.12
C TYR A 19 -1.23 1.30 8.26
N GLN A 20 -1.45 0.82 9.48
CA GLN A 20 -0.76 1.28 10.69
C GLN A 20 -0.62 0.10 11.66
N THR A 21 0.54 -0.09 12.25
CA THR A 21 0.82 -1.19 13.20
C THR A 21 1.92 -0.79 14.16
N GLU A 22 1.73 -1.16 15.42
CA GLU A 22 2.77 -1.08 16.45
C GLU A 22 3.66 -2.32 16.33
N VAL A 23 4.97 -2.13 16.36
CA VAL A 23 5.90 -3.26 16.37
C VAL A 23 6.04 -3.79 17.80
N GLU A 24 6.25 -5.09 17.96
CA GLU A 24 6.45 -5.71 19.27
C GLU A 24 7.66 -5.08 19.98
N PRO A 25 7.60 -4.84 21.31
CA PRO A 25 8.74 -4.31 22.06
C PRO A 25 9.99 -5.20 21.92
N ALA A 26 11.16 -4.59 21.75
CA ALA A 26 12.41 -5.34 21.76
C ALA A 26 12.78 -5.76 23.20
N ASP A 27 13.18 -7.03 23.38
CA ASP A 27 13.70 -7.59 24.64
C ASP A 27 15.11 -8.17 24.38
N PRO A 28 16.17 -7.89 25.19
CA PRO A 28 16.26 -7.02 26.38
C PRO A 28 16.99 -5.69 26.15
N CYS A 29 17.34 -5.35 24.90
CA CYS A 29 18.13 -4.15 24.61
C CYS A 29 17.20 -2.93 24.56
N TYR A 30 17.16 -2.15 25.66
CA TYR A 30 16.41 -0.90 25.78
C TYR A 30 14.97 -1.04 25.30
N CYS A 31 14.07 -1.62 26.11
CA CYS A 31 12.67 -1.84 25.70
C CYS A 31 12.02 -0.55 25.17
N HIS A 32 11.85 -0.47 23.86
CA HIS A 32 11.13 0.61 23.19
C HIS A 32 10.24 0.06 22.09
N GLN A 33 9.39 0.96 21.60
CA GLN A 33 8.35 0.65 20.65
C GLN A 33 8.45 1.60 19.47
N HIS A 34 8.21 1.05 18.29
CA HIS A 34 7.99 1.84 17.09
C HIS A 34 6.61 1.58 16.49
N VAL A 35 6.20 2.47 15.59
CA VAL A 35 5.01 2.33 14.76
C VAL A 35 5.43 2.30 13.30
N LEU A 36 4.84 1.42 12.51
CA LEU A 36 4.86 1.47 11.05
C LEU A 36 3.51 2.00 10.56
N ALA A 37 3.53 2.94 9.63
CA ALA A 37 2.32 3.47 9.00
C ALA A 37 2.65 3.86 7.55
N GLY A 38 1.68 3.71 6.66
CA GLY A 38 1.87 4.05 5.25
C GLY A 38 0.71 3.65 4.36
N VAL A 39 1.01 3.71 3.05
CA VAL A 39 0.15 3.22 1.98
C VAL A 39 0.94 2.14 1.25
N SER A 40 0.29 1.03 0.95
CA SER A 40 0.92 -0.07 0.24
C SER A 40 1.35 0.33 -1.17
N LEU A 41 2.29 -0.42 -1.74
CA LEU A 41 2.50 -0.38 -3.19
C LEU A 41 1.25 -0.89 -3.94
N PRO A 42 1.12 -0.57 -5.24
CA PRO A 42 0.04 -1.09 -6.07
C PRO A 42 -0.06 -2.61 -5.96
N ALA A 43 -1.30 -3.11 -5.96
CA ALA A 43 -1.57 -4.54 -6.03
C ALA A 43 -0.84 -5.18 -7.22
N TYR A 44 -0.41 -6.43 -7.04
CA TYR A 44 -0.02 -7.28 -8.16
C TYR A 44 -0.56 -8.69 -7.96
N ARG A 45 -0.83 -9.34 -9.08
CA ARG A 45 -1.50 -10.63 -9.12
C ARG A 45 -0.63 -11.74 -8.53
N LYS A 46 -1.24 -12.58 -7.70
CA LYS A 46 -0.65 -13.80 -7.13
C LYS A 46 -1.69 -14.90 -7.18
N ASP A 47 -1.47 -15.87 -8.06
CA ASP A 47 -2.40 -16.97 -8.34
C ASP A 47 -3.82 -16.46 -8.70
N SER A 48 -4.85 -16.85 -7.94
CA SER A 48 -6.24 -16.43 -8.13
C SER A 48 -6.63 -15.20 -7.30
N SER A 49 -5.66 -14.47 -6.74
CA SER A 49 -5.85 -13.30 -5.89
C SER A 49 -4.77 -12.25 -6.20
N HIS A 50 -4.58 -11.27 -5.32
CA HIS A 50 -3.51 -10.28 -5.37
C HIS A 50 -2.90 -10.07 -3.99
N VAL A 51 -1.73 -9.44 -3.99
CA VAL A 51 -0.99 -9.07 -2.78
C VAL A 51 -0.42 -7.67 -2.93
N HIS A 52 0.02 -7.11 -1.81
CA HIS A 52 0.69 -5.81 -1.77
C HIS A 52 2.06 -5.92 -1.13
N CYS A 53 2.96 -5.02 -1.52
CA CYS A 53 4.21 -4.80 -0.80
C CYS A 53 4.08 -3.56 0.11
N LEU A 54 4.47 -3.72 1.37
CA LEU A 54 4.56 -2.67 2.38
C LEU A 54 6.03 -2.37 2.60
N LYS A 55 6.44 -1.12 2.42
CA LYS A 55 7.84 -0.72 2.53
C LYS A 55 7.96 0.66 3.15
N GLY A 56 8.84 0.79 4.13
CA GLY A 56 9.06 2.08 4.77
C GLY A 56 10.00 2.02 5.95
N ARG A 57 9.92 3.07 6.75
CA ARG A 57 10.66 3.21 8.00
C ARG A 57 9.68 3.26 9.15
N THR A 58 10.06 2.70 10.28
CA THR A 58 9.32 2.87 11.51
C THR A 58 9.43 4.31 12.02
N THR A 59 8.60 4.69 13.00
CA THR A 59 8.77 5.94 13.74
C THR A 59 10.17 6.00 14.38
N PHE A 60 10.65 7.21 14.64
CA PHE A 60 11.88 7.41 15.40
C PHE A 60 11.58 7.30 16.90
N PHE A 61 12.38 6.52 17.62
CA PHE A 61 12.34 6.47 19.08
C PHE A 61 13.59 7.15 19.64
N VAL A 62 13.45 7.79 20.81
CA VAL A 62 14.58 8.35 21.57
C VAL A 62 14.51 7.79 22.98
N ASP A 63 15.65 7.30 23.46
CA ASP A 63 15.82 6.79 24.82
C ASP A 63 15.55 7.86 25.88
N ALA A 64 15.33 7.42 27.12
CA ALA A 64 14.97 8.28 28.23
C ALA A 64 16.02 9.37 28.55
N ASP A 65 17.28 9.18 28.16
CA ASP A 65 18.35 10.17 28.33
C ASP A 65 18.36 11.24 27.23
N GLY A 66 17.56 11.08 26.17
CA GLY A 66 17.48 12.00 25.05
C GLY A 66 18.67 11.93 24.08
N GLN A 67 19.61 11.01 24.27
CA GLN A 67 20.90 10.99 23.56
C GLN A 67 20.99 9.91 22.49
N HIS A 68 20.22 8.83 22.63
CA HIS A 68 20.24 7.68 21.74
C HIS A 68 18.86 7.51 21.12
N GLY A 69 18.81 7.31 19.82
CA GLY A 69 17.55 7.13 19.12
C GLY A 69 17.74 6.59 17.72
N HIS A 70 16.82 5.73 17.30
CA HIS A 70 16.91 5.03 16.03
C HIS A 70 15.53 4.76 15.45
N TRP A 71 15.56 4.12 14.28
CA TRP A 71 14.43 3.66 13.51
C TRP A 71 14.88 2.42 12.72
N HIS A 72 13.92 1.62 12.25
CA HIS A 72 14.21 0.44 11.43
C HIS A 72 13.56 0.54 10.05
N TRP A 73 14.17 -0.11 9.06
CA TRP A 73 13.53 -0.39 7.78
C TRP A 73 12.60 -1.60 7.90
N TYR A 74 11.55 -1.62 7.07
CA TYR A 74 10.75 -2.82 6.83
C TYR A 74 10.39 -2.92 5.34
N GLU A 75 10.29 -4.16 4.87
CA GLU A 75 9.78 -4.52 3.55
C GLU A 75 9.12 -5.90 3.68
N VAL A 76 7.82 -5.97 3.41
CA VAL A 76 7.03 -7.20 3.56
C VAL A 76 5.99 -7.28 2.45
N VAL A 77 5.68 -8.49 2.01
CA VAL A 77 4.55 -8.77 1.12
C VAL A 77 3.39 -9.29 1.95
N THR A 78 2.20 -8.76 1.71
CA THR A 78 0.99 -9.23 2.40
C THR A 78 0.60 -10.63 1.95
N ASP A 79 -0.27 -11.26 2.71
CA ASP A 79 -1.01 -12.44 2.26
C ASP A 79 -2.03 -12.07 1.17
N CYS A 80 -2.63 -13.09 0.56
CA CYS A 80 -3.69 -12.93 -0.43
C CYS A 80 -4.90 -12.19 0.16
N ALA A 81 -5.70 -11.57 -0.71
CA ALA A 81 -6.90 -10.87 -0.31
C ALA A 81 -7.84 -11.79 0.48
N VAL A 82 -8.38 -11.26 1.56
CA VAL A 82 -9.45 -11.89 2.34
C VAL A 82 -10.70 -11.04 2.15
N ASP A 83 -11.63 -11.58 1.38
CA ASP A 83 -12.90 -10.94 1.08
C ASP A 83 -13.74 -10.81 2.35
N LEU A 84 -14.34 -9.64 2.50
CA LEU A 84 -15.34 -9.32 3.50
C LEU A 84 -16.70 -9.15 2.80
N ASN A 85 -17.76 -8.98 3.60
CA ASN A 85 -19.08 -8.70 3.05
C ASN A 85 -19.09 -7.36 2.27
N ASP A 86 -20.02 -7.26 1.33
CA ASP A 86 -20.33 -6.03 0.60
C ASP A 86 -19.18 -5.51 -0.26
N GLY A 87 -18.36 -6.41 -0.81
CA GLY A 87 -17.31 -6.09 -1.79
C GLY A 87 -16.18 -5.23 -1.21
N TRP A 88 -15.73 -5.55 -0.01
CA TRP A 88 -14.52 -5.00 0.59
C TRP A 88 -13.56 -6.15 0.89
N HIS A 89 -12.26 -5.88 0.87
CA HIS A 89 -11.27 -6.86 1.32
C HIS A 89 -10.17 -6.23 2.16
N VAL A 90 -9.45 -7.11 2.86
CA VAL A 90 -8.23 -6.81 3.60
C VAL A 90 -7.11 -7.76 3.22
N HIS A 91 -5.91 -7.43 3.64
CA HIS A 91 -4.75 -8.33 3.61
C HIS A 91 -4.07 -8.36 4.97
N TYR A 92 -3.64 -9.53 5.39
CA TYR A 92 -2.79 -9.70 6.57
C TYR A 92 -1.32 -9.59 6.18
N TYR A 93 -0.48 -9.20 7.14
CA TYR A 93 0.97 -9.20 6.98
C TYR A 93 1.64 -9.48 8.32
N CYS A 94 2.80 -10.14 8.25
CA CYS A 94 3.71 -10.29 9.38
C CYS A 94 5.15 -10.20 8.89
N GLY A 95 6.04 -9.67 9.71
CA GLY A 95 7.42 -9.46 9.31
C GLY A 95 8.34 -9.08 10.45
N LYS A 96 9.57 -8.77 10.07
CA LYS A 96 10.63 -8.36 10.97
C LYS A 96 11.33 -7.14 10.40
N THR A 97 11.63 -6.17 11.25
CA THR A 97 12.37 -4.98 10.84
C THR A 97 13.86 -5.28 10.64
N SER A 98 14.58 -4.36 9.97
CA SER A 98 16.04 -4.44 9.85
C SER A 98 16.71 -4.43 11.22
N VAL A 99 17.94 -4.95 11.30
CA VAL A 99 18.74 -4.85 12.53
C VAL A 99 19.37 -3.45 12.61
N ASN A 100 18.99 -2.69 13.64
CA ASN A 100 19.56 -1.38 13.98
C ASN A 100 19.87 -1.41 15.47
N ASP A 101 20.98 -0.80 15.88
CA ASP A 101 21.42 -0.73 17.28
C ASP A 101 21.37 -2.09 18.01
N GLY A 102 21.81 -3.13 17.30
CA GLY A 102 21.93 -4.48 17.82
C GLY A 102 20.62 -5.27 17.96
N HIS A 103 19.47 -4.72 17.59
CA HIS A 103 18.18 -5.40 17.71
C HIS A 103 17.24 -5.08 16.53
N CYS A 104 16.06 -5.68 16.57
CA CYS A 104 15.03 -5.65 15.52
C CYS A 104 13.69 -6.03 16.15
N HIS A 105 12.60 -5.69 15.48
CA HIS A 105 11.25 -5.92 15.98
C HIS A 105 10.46 -6.85 15.08
N ILE A 106 9.58 -7.65 15.68
CA ILE A 106 8.56 -8.40 14.98
C ILE A 106 7.31 -7.52 14.89
N PHE A 107 6.55 -7.67 13.81
CA PHE A 107 5.27 -7.00 13.66
C PHE A 107 4.29 -7.87 12.89
N GLN A 108 3.00 -7.67 13.16
CA GLN A 108 1.90 -8.29 12.44
C GLN A 108 0.69 -7.37 12.47
N GLY A 109 -0.11 -7.40 11.41
CA GLY A 109 -1.29 -6.56 11.30
C GLY A 109 -2.13 -6.88 10.07
N SER A 110 -3.14 -6.06 9.85
CA SER A 110 -3.91 -6.04 8.62
C SER A 110 -3.87 -4.65 8.00
N VAL A 111 -3.98 -4.59 6.68
CA VAL A 111 -4.21 -3.32 5.99
C VAL A 111 -5.66 -2.89 6.20
N CYS A 112 -5.95 -1.60 6.04
CA CYS A 112 -7.29 -1.05 6.07
C CYS A 112 -8.13 -1.57 4.88
N LEU A 113 -9.45 -1.44 4.99
CA LEU A 113 -10.40 -1.83 3.95
C LEU A 113 -10.10 -1.13 2.61
N ALA A 114 -10.14 -1.88 1.51
CA ALA A 114 -10.29 -1.33 0.17
C ALA A 114 -11.50 -2.00 -0.51
N PRO A 115 -12.24 -1.26 -1.36
CA PRO A 115 -13.33 -1.85 -2.10
C PRO A 115 -12.78 -2.83 -3.13
N ASP A 116 -13.44 -3.97 -3.27
CA ASP A 116 -13.37 -4.78 -4.47
C ASP A 116 -13.90 -3.90 -5.60
N LEU A 117 -13.11 -3.69 -6.64
CA LEU A 117 -13.57 -2.93 -7.81
C LEU A 117 -14.68 -3.67 -8.59
N LEU A 118 -15.13 -4.82 -8.06
CA LEU A 118 -16.28 -5.60 -8.50
C LEU A 118 -17.64 -4.95 -8.19
N LEU A 119 -17.76 -4.02 -7.25
CA LEU A 119 -19.04 -3.36 -6.91
C LEU A 119 -19.54 -2.32 -7.92
N GLY A 120 -18.79 -2.06 -8.99
CA GLY A 120 -19.23 -1.17 -10.07
C GLY A 120 -20.35 -1.70 -10.96
N LYS A 121 -21.03 -2.80 -10.59
CA LYS A 121 -22.17 -3.35 -11.34
C LYS A 121 -23.51 -3.30 -10.63
N ASP A 122 -23.54 -3.20 -9.29
CA ASP A 122 -24.80 -3.31 -8.55
C ASP A 122 -25.35 -1.95 -8.08
N PHE A 123 -24.57 -0.87 -8.24
CA PHE A 123 -25.03 0.52 -8.08
C PHE A 123 -25.25 1.25 -9.41
N ALA A 124 -24.95 0.60 -10.54
CA ALA A 124 -25.52 1.00 -11.81
C ALA A 124 -26.99 0.60 -11.73
N GLY A 125 -27.86 1.56 -11.40
CA GLY A 125 -29.29 1.40 -11.69
C GLY A 125 -29.45 0.97 -13.14
N ASP A 126 -30.53 0.26 -13.41
CA ASP A 126 -30.95 -0.23 -14.74
C ASP A 126 -31.24 0.91 -15.73
N ASP A 127 -30.27 1.80 -15.97
CA ASP A 127 -30.29 2.85 -16.97
C ASP A 127 -29.31 2.43 -18.07
N ASP A 128 -29.80 1.57 -18.96
CA ASP A 128 -29.23 1.37 -20.30
C ASP A 128 -29.26 2.70 -21.05
N ASP A 129 -28.24 3.55 -20.86
CA ASP A 129 -27.92 4.63 -21.78
C ASP A 129 -26.55 4.36 -22.45
N PRO A 130 -26.54 3.94 -23.73
CA PRO A 130 -25.30 3.61 -24.45
C PRO A 130 -24.48 4.85 -24.86
N ASP A 131 -24.88 6.07 -24.51
CA ASP A 131 -24.20 7.33 -24.86
C ASP A 131 -23.78 8.16 -23.62
N ASP A 132 -23.06 7.56 -22.67
CA ASP A 132 -22.38 8.31 -21.60
C ASP A 132 -20.85 8.27 -21.77
N ASP A 133 -20.38 9.18 -22.61
CA ASP A 133 -18.99 9.44 -23.01
C ASP A 133 -18.19 10.28 -21.99
N ASP A 134 -18.56 10.26 -20.71
CA ASP A 134 -17.90 11.02 -19.65
C ASP A 134 -16.65 10.35 -19.03
N TYR A 135 -15.96 9.47 -19.78
CA TYR A 135 -14.58 9.13 -19.44
C TYR A 135 -13.64 10.28 -19.83
N VAL A 136 -13.44 11.21 -18.89
CA VAL A 136 -12.40 12.24 -19.02
C VAL A 136 -11.02 11.58 -18.86
N GLU A 137 -10.34 11.33 -19.98
CA GLU A 137 -8.93 10.94 -19.98
C GLU A 137 -8.11 11.91 -19.11
N PRO A 138 -7.34 11.44 -18.11
CA PRO A 138 -6.45 12.30 -17.36
C PRO A 138 -5.38 12.85 -18.30
N LYS A 139 -5.49 14.14 -18.64
CA LYS A 139 -4.49 14.83 -19.45
C LYS A 139 -3.13 14.69 -18.79
N THR A 140 -2.23 13.97 -19.47
CA THR A 140 -0.83 13.85 -19.08
C THR A 140 -0.25 15.24 -18.86
N LYS A 141 0.09 15.58 -17.62
CA LYS A 141 0.78 16.83 -17.32
C LYS A 141 2.13 16.76 -18.01
N LYS A 142 2.34 17.67 -18.96
CA LYS A 142 3.62 17.90 -19.65
C LYS A 142 4.74 17.95 -18.61
N LYS A 143 5.81 17.17 -18.86
CA LYS A 143 7.07 17.25 -18.12
C LYS A 143 7.49 18.71 -18.01
N HIS A 144 7.61 19.22 -16.79
CA HIS A 144 8.33 20.47 -16.57
C HIS A 144 9.78 20.23 -16.94
N LYS A 145 10.22 20.86 -18.03
CA LYS A 145 11.62 21.01 -18.37
C LYS A 145 12.20 21.97 -17.34
N ARG A 146 13.22 21.56 -16.58
CA ARG A 146 14.04 22.50 -15.81
C ARG A 146 14.78 23.33 -16.86
N ASP A 147 14.56 24.64 -16.85
CA ASP A 147 15.35 25.56 -17.63
C ASP A 147 16.70 25.70 -16.92
N ASP A 148 17.74 25.14 -17.54
CA ASP A 148 19.12 25.51 -17.25
C ASP A 148 19.30 26.95 -17.73
N GLN A 149 19.52 27.87 -16.78
CA GLN A 149 20.09 29.18 -17.08
C GLN A 149 21.54 29.17 -16.57
N ASP A 150 22.46 29.05 -17.52
CA ASP A 150 23.88 29.31 -17.34
C ASP A 150 24.13 30.80 -17.06
N GLU A 151 24.96 31.03 -16.03
CA GLU A 151 25.94 32.10 -15.77
C GLU A 151 25.75 33.52 -16.36
N VAL A 152 25.73 34.54 -15.48
CA VAL A 152 26.61 35.74 -15.46
C VAL A 152 26.39 36.39 -14.06
N GLU A 153 27.34 36.87 -13.25
CA GLU A 153 28.71 37.40 -13.38
C GLU A 153 29.42 37.29 -12.02
#